data_AF-A0AAV4CJA6-F1
#
_entry.id   AF-A0AAV4CJA6-F1
#
_cell.length_a   1.000
_cell.length_b   1.000
_cell.length_c   1.000
_cell.angle_alpha   90.00
_cell.angle_beta   90.00
_cell.angle_gamma   90.00
#
_symmetry.space_group_name_H-M   'P 1'
#
loop_
_entity.id
_entity.type
_entity.pdbx_description
1 polymer ?
#
loop_
_entity_poly.entity_id
_entity_poly.type
_entity_poly.pdbx_seq_one_letter_code
_entity_poly.pdbx_strand_id
1 'polypeptide(L)'
;MAHRLDGRKTVRDHIMLSLMRFWLLYHGIGQSSMSTLVSESNRYVRCNDSTLKCDSDLLLLILSPVTYLECAIKCNQQPGCTAFMFTRNNSSVQGAACSWCPANDIVGINYTSADPLLETWVKILGRLVISNSPVIQEPIPSTLSIGRVLFFQARVPDPVPDRCIFSLDVDEILNIAVRMEIRFTFGSKPLRVGIFTHMNSAWTDHYFPPEFFPFSAGQKVDIAVLGRSEGFQMYLNGEYLHFVWFTRAWVGQINLVDFLNFEEVLLTF
;
A
#
# COMPACT_ATOMS: atom_id res chain seq x y z
N MET A 1 -44.85 -16.07 -49.29
CA MET A 1 -45.07 -14.63 -49.54
C MET A 1 -45.22 -13.91 -48.22
N ALA A 2 -44.52 -12.78 -48.11
CA ALA A 2 -44.75 -11.64 -47.21
C ALA A 2 -44.47 -11.78 -45.69
N HIS A 3 -43.48 -10.97 -45.29
CA HIS A 3 -43.13 -10.49 -43.95
C HIS A 3 -44.29 -9.81 -43.20
N ARG A 4 -44.25 -9.90 -41.86
CA ARG A 4 -44.46 -8.73 -40.99
C ARG A 4 -43.73 -8.92 -39.64
N LEU A 5 -42.75 -8.05 -39.41
CA LEU A 5 -42.15 -7.76 -38.10
C LEU A 5 -43.13 -6.91 -37.29
N ASP A 6 -43.13 -7.03 -35.97
CA ASP A 6 -42.82 -5.95 -35.00
C ASP A 6 -43.43 -6.19 -33.59
N GLY A 7 -42.72 -5.75 -32.55
CA GLY A 7 -43.35 -5.21 -31.35
C GLY A 7 -43.46 -6.10 -30.11
N ARG A 8 -42.35 -6.67 -29.60
CA ARG A 8 -42.26 -7.09 -28.17
C ARG A 8 -40.82 -7.28 -27.66
N LYS A 9 -40.00 -6.23 -27.81
CA LYS A 9 -38.71 -6.06 -27.12
C LYS A 9 -38.72 -4.73 -26.36
N THR A 10 -39.43 -4.64 -25.23
CA THR A 10 -39.35 -3.43 -24.36
C THR A 10 -39.83 -3.60 -22.92
N VAL A 11 -40.22 -4.80 -22.45
CA VAL A 11 -40.76 -4.95 -21.07
C VAL A 11 -39.81 -5.70 -20.12
N ARG A 12 -38.82 -6.44 -20.66
CA ARG A 12 -37.90 -7.23 -19.83
C ARG A 12 -36.73 -6.42 -19.24
N ASP A 13 -36.42 -5.26 -19.82
CA ASP A 13 -35.30 -4.41 -19.38
C ASP A 13 -35.71 -3.39 -18.30
N HIS A 14 -37.00 -3.18 -18.07
CA HIS A 14 -37.50 -2.27 -17.02
C HIS A 14 -37.69 -2.91 -15.65
N ILE A 15 -37.63 -4.24 -15.52
CA ILE A 15 -37.76 -4.94 -14.22
C ILE A 15 -36.39 -5.11 -13.53
N MET A 16 -35.27 -5.11 -14.29
CA MET A 16 -33.91 -5.18 -13.72
C MET A 16 -33.42 -3.84 -13.13
N LEU A 17 -33.93 -2.70 -13.62
CA LEU A 17 -33.50 -1.36 -13.17
C LEU A 17 -34.18 -0.88 -11.88
N SER A 18 -35.29 -1.50 -11.46
CA SER A 18 -35.98 -1.16 -10.20
C SER A 18 -35.48 -1.97 -8.99
N LEU A 19 -34.84 -3.13 -9.20
CA LEU A 19 -34.26 -3.92 -8.10
C LEU A 19 -32.85 -3.46 -7.69
N MET A 20 -32.10 -2.81 -8.58
CA MET A 20 -30.80 -2.19 -8.24
C MET A 20 -30.93 -0.88 -7.46
N ARG A 21 -32.07 -0.18 -7.54
CA ARG A 21 -32.31 1.05 -6.77
C ARG A 21 -32.74 0.81 -5.32
N PHE A 22 -33.24 -0.38 -4.99
CA PHE A 22 -33.64 -0.73 -3.62
C PHE A 22 -32.50 -1.31 -2.78
N TRP A 23 -31.43 -1.82 -3.39
CA TRP A 23 -30.25 -2.29 -2.66
C TRP A 23 -29.32 -1.14 -2.25
N LEU A 24 -29.26 -0.06 -3.03
CA LEU A 24 -28.45 1.13 -2.75
C LEU A 24 -29.05 2.10 -1.72
N LEU A 25 -30.31 1.89 -1.29
CA LEU A 25 -30.98 2.73 -0.29
C LEU A 25 -31.13 2.05 1.08
N TYR A 26 -30.80 0.76 1.22
CA TYR A 26 -30.99 0.01 2.46
C TYR A 26 -29.73 -0.19 3.31
N HIS A 27 -28.54 0.14 2.79
CA HIS A 27 -27.29 0.15 3.56
C HIS A 27 -26.58 1.50 3.45
N GLY A 28 -27.26 2.53 3.95
CA GLY A 28 -26.65 3.80 4.30
C GLY A 28 -26.04 3.76 5.71
N ILE A 29 -24.89 4.43 5.83
CA ILE A 29 -24.17 4.88 7.03
C ILE A 29 -23.01 3.95 7.47
N GLY A 30 -21.80 4.39 7.10
CA GLY A 30 -20.54 3.82 7.57
C GLY A 30 -19.40 3.75 6.54
N GLN A 31 -19.50 4.39 5.37
CA GLN A 31 -18.42 4.39 4.37
C GLN A 31 -17.45 5.56 4.57
N SER A 32 -16.35 5.32 5.27
CA SER A 32 -15.07 5.95 4.91
C SER A 32 -14.44 5.09 3.80
N SER A 33 -15.08 5.06 2.63
CA SER A 33 -14.61 4.29 1.48
C SER A 33 -13.81 5.19 0.54
N MET A 34 -12.56 4.80 0.33
CA MET A 34 -11.65 5.32 -0.68
C MET A 34 -12.37 5.47 -2.02
N SER A 35 -12.55 6.72 -2.49
CA SER A 35 -13.16 7.02 -3.79
C SER A 35 -12.07 7.07 -4.86
N THR A 36 -12.01 6.07 -5.72
CA THR A 36 -11.06 6.01 -6.84
C THR A 36 -11.68 6.67 -8.09
N LEU A 37 -11.30 7.92 -8.36
CA LEU A 37 -11.59 8.64 -9.61
C LEU A 37 -10.42 8.44 -10.59
N VAL A 38 -10.71 7.91 -11.78
CA VAL A 38 -9.72 7.62 -12.82
C VAL A 38 -9.32 8.91 -13.54
N SER A 39 -8.14 9.44 -13.23
CA SER A 39 -7.39 10.42 -14.05
C SER A 39 -5.88 10.09 -13.97
N GLU A 40 -4.99 10.81 -14.65
CA GLU A 40 -3.52 10.66 -14.49
C GLU A 40 -3.03 10.75 -13.02
N SER A 41 -3.91 11.15 -12.09
CA SER A 41 -3.82 11.02 -10.64
C SER A 41 -3.74 9.58 -10.08
N ASN A 42 -4.04 8.55 -10.88
CA ASN A 42 -4.04 7.13 -10.48
C ASN A 42 -2.69 6.58 -9.99
N ARG A 43 -1.64 7.40 -10.02
CA ARG A 43 -0.30 7.06 -9.54
C ARG A 43 0.02 7.68 -8.20
N TYR A 44 -0.92 8.21 -7.42
CA TYR A 44 -0.63 8.66 -6.05
C TYR A 44 -1.73 8.22 -5.08
N VAL A 45 -1.37 7.60 -3.97
CA VAL A 45 -2.29 7.27 -2.86
C VAL A 45 -1.98 8.19 -1.71
N ARG A 46 -3.05 8.65 -1.08
CA ARG A 46 -2.99 9.35 0.19
C ARG A 46 -2.66 8.35 1.29
N CYS A 47 -1.50 8.53 1.91
CA CYS A 47 -1.18 7.87 3.17
C CYS A 47 -1.81 8.70 4.29
N ASN A 48 -2.90 8.18 4.87
CA ASN A 48 -3.57 8.85 5.98
C ASN A 48 -2.65 8.89 7.20
N ASP A 49 -2.72 10.00 7.93
CA ASP A 49 -2.06 10.20 9.22
C ASP A 49 -0.53 10.01 9.21
N SER A 50 0.08 10.10 8.03
CA SER A 50 1.52 9.92 7.86
C SER A 50 2.20 11.12 7.22
N THR A 51 3.47 11.32 7.55
CA THR A 51 4.36 12.32 6.94
C THR A 51 5.69 11.69 6.59
N LEU A 52 6.29 12.11 5.47
CA LEU A 52 7.63 11.68 5.11
C LEU A 52 8.65 12.40 5.98
N LYS A 53 9.57 11.62 6.54
CA LYS A 53 10.74 12.16 7.22
C LYS A 53 11.86 12.27 6.22
N CYS A 54 12.42 13.46 6.10
CA CYS A 54 13.54 13.75 5.20
C CYS A 54 14.76 14.25 5.97
N ASP A 55 15.94 13.89 5.47
CA ASP A 55 17.21 14.40 5.98
C ASP A 55 17.51 15.82 5.49
N SER A 56 16.97 16.19 4.31
CA SER A 56 17.04 17.54 3.76
C SER A 56 15.74 18.31 3.98
N ASP A 57 15.83 19.64 3.88
CA ASP A 57 14.66 20.51 3.92
C ASP A 57 13.70 20.18 2.77
N LEU A 58 12.41 20.18 3.06
CA LEU A 58 11.37 19.97 2.06
C LEU A 58 11.46 21.02 0.95
N LEU A 59 11.53 20.57 -0.30
CA LEU A 59 11.58 21.42 -1.47
C LEU A 59 10.16 21.79 -1.91
N LEU A 60 9.93 23.07 -2.19
CA LEU A 60 8.64 23.55 -2.64
C LEU A 60 8.41 23.20 -4.13
N LEU A 61 7.34 22.45 -4.42
CA LEU A 61 6.87 22.20 -5.79
C LEU A 61 6.05 23.37 -6.34
N ILE A 62 5.07 23.82 -5.56
CA ILE A 62 4.09 24.84 -5.94
C ILE A 62 3.60 25.58 -4.70
N LEU A 63 3.46 26.90 -4.82
CA LEU A 63 2.71 27.75 -3.88
C LEU A 63 1.27 27.89 -4.35
N SER A 64 0.32 27.72 -3.44
CA SER A 64 -1.13 27.80 -3.69
C SER A 64 -1.68 26.84 -4.76
N PRO A 65 -1.34 25.53 -4.74
CA PRO A 65 -2.02 24.56 -5.58
C PRO A 65 -3.51 24.52 -5.23
N VAL A 66 -4.35 24.44 -6.26
CA VAL A 66 -5.80 24.34 -6.06
C VAL A 66 -6.19 22.95 -5.59
N THR A 67 -5.44 21.92 -6.03
CA THR A 67 -5.70 20.52 -5.74
C THR A 67 -4.41 19.71 -5.60
N TYR A 68 -4.49 18.55 -4.92
CA TYR A 68 -3.38 17.58 -4.87
C TYR A 68 -2.94 17.10 -6.27
N LEU A 69 -3.82 17.16 -7.26
CA LEU A 69 -3.52 16.73 -8.63
C LEU A 69 -2.45 17.60 -9.29
N GLU A 70 -2.47 18.91 -9.05
CA GLU A 70 -1.43 19.81 -9.55
C GLU A 70 -0.06 19.46 -8.98
N CYS A 71 -0.04 19.03 -7.71
CA CYS A 71 1.17 18.59 -7.03
C CYS A 71 1.70 17.28 -7.57
N ALA A 72 0.81 16.31 -7.85
CA ALA A 72 1.17 15.06 -8.51
C ALA A 72 1.78 15.31 -9.90
N ILE A 73 1.22 16.24 -10.68
CA ILE A 73 1.76 16.62 -12.00
C ILE A 73 3.16 17.21 -11.85
N LYS A 74 3.38 18.14 -10.90
CA LYS A 74 4.70 18.73 -10.68
C LYS A 74 5.71 17.74 -10.14
N CYS A 75 5.32 16.88 -9.21
CA CYS A 75 6.16 15.80 -8.73
C CYS A 75 6.59 14.90 -9.90
N ASN A 76 5.68 14.53 -10.80
CA ASN A 76 6.04 13.75 -12.00
C ASN A 76 7.02 14.44 -12.96
N GLN A 77 7.14 15.77 -12.91
CA GLN A 77 8.11 16.54 -13.69
C GLN A 77 9.48 16.64 -13.00
N GLN A 78 9.57 16.34 -11.70
CA GLN A 78 10.81 16.39 -10.94
C GLN A 78 11.53 15.04 -10.96
N PRO A 79 12.79 14.97 -11.42
CA PRO A 79 13.58 13.75 -11.34
C PRO A 79 13.72 13.26 -9.90
N GLY A 80 13.35 12.01 -9.64
CA GLY A 80 13.46 11.42 -8.31
C GLY A 80 12.33 11.78 -7.34
N CYS A 81 11.26 12.43 -7.79
CA CYS A 81 10.07 12.63 -6.95
C CYS A 81 9.22 11.36 -6.93
N THR A 82 9.23 10.70 -5.78
CA THR A 82 8.44 9.49 -5.49
C THR A 82 7.27 9.77 -4.57
N ALA A 83 7.22 10.93 -3.94
CA ALA A 83 6.15 11.34 -3.06
C ALA A 83 6.17 12.86 -2.82
N PHE A 84 5.05 13.40 -2.36
CA PHE A 84 4.90 14.81 -2.00
C PHE A 84 3.97 14.99 -0.80
N MET A 85 4.08 16.13 -0.14
CA MET A 85 3.22 16.57 0.94
C MET A 85 2.36 17.73 0.43
N PHE A 86 1.04 17.59 0.58
CA PHE A 86 0.05 18.59 0.20
C PHE A 86 -0.58 19.17 1.46
N THR A 87 -0.44 20.47 1.64
CA THR A 87 -1.12 21.21 2.70
C THR A 87 -2.39 21.84 2.13
N ARG A 88 -3.54 21.50 2.70
CA ARG A 88 -4.84 22.08 2.29
C ARG A 88 -4.95 23.52 2.77
N ASN A 89 -5.53 24.38 1.92
CA ASN A 89 -5.88 25.73 2.32
C ASN A 89 -7.05 25.66 3.30
N ASN A 90 -6.83 26.06 4.55
CA ASN A 90 -7.91 26.39 5.46
C ASN A 90 -7.93 27.90 5.58
N SER A 91 -9.10 28.49 5.39
CA SER A 91 -9.39 29.88 5.00
C SER A 91 -8.91 30.98 5.95
N SER A 92 -7.96 30.74 6.86
CA SER A 92 -7.54 31.69 7.88
C SER A 92 -6.11 32.25 7.75
N VAL A 93 -5.05 31.54 7.33
CA VAL A 93 -3.70 32.18 7.29
C VAL A 93 -2.68 31.57 6.31
N GLN A 94 -2.78 30.29 5.92
CA GLN A 94 -1.78 29.64 5.06
C GLN A 94 -2.42 29.19 3.73
N GLY A 95 -1.90 29.72 2.62
CA GLY A 95 -2.23 29.20 1.31
C GLY A 95 -1.84 27.73 1.22
N ALA A 96 -2.56 26.96 0.40
CA ALA A 96 -2.17 25.59 0.11
C ALA A 96 -0.70 25.58 -0.36
N ALA A 97 0.01 24.50 -0.09
CA ALA A 97 1.38 24.35 -0.56
C ALA A 97 1.65 22.90 -0.89
N CYS A 98 2.53 22.69 -1.87
CA CYS A 98 3.06 21.38 -2.17
C CYS A 98 4.55 21.37 -2.04
N SER A 99 5.02 20.43 -1.23
CA SER A 99 6.43 20.21 -1.00
C SER A 99 6.77 18.74 -1.26
N TRP A 100 8.02 18.47 -1.54
CA TRP A 100 8.51 17.13 -1.80
C TRP A 100 9.94 16.99 -1.31
N CYS A 101 10.42 15.76 -1.36
CA CYS A 101 11.75 15.40 -0.92
C CYS A 101 12.35 14.45 -1.95
N PRO A 102 13.60 14.67 -2.37
CA PRO A 102 14.29 13.74 -3.25
C PRO A 102 14.24 12.32 -2.66
N ALA A 103 13.98 11.31 -3.50
CA ALA A 103 13.84 9.94 -3.04
C ALA A 103 14.99 9.45 -2.12
N ASN A 104 16.22 9.88 -2.40
CA ASN A 104 17.40 9.51 -1.62
C ASN A 104 17.45 10.14 -0.22
N ASP A 105 16.69 11.22 0.00
CA ASP A 105 16.69 11.97 1.26
C ASP A 105 15.54 11.51 2.18
N ILE A 106 14.66 10.63 1.70
CA ILE A 106 13.58 10.04 2.50
C ILE A 106 14.18 9.01 3.47
N VAL A 107 14.08 9.29 4.77
CA VAL A 107 14.64 8.45 5.83
C VAL A 107 13.60 7.72 6.67
N GLY A 108 12.32 8.03 6.50
CA GLY A 108 11.27 7.36 7.25
C GLY A 108 9.87 7.88 6.95
N ILE A 109 8.92 7.29 7.66
CA ILE A 109 7.51 7.66 7.66
C ILE A 109 7.13 7.89 9.12
N ASN A 110 6.62 9.07 9.44
CA ASN A 110 6.07 9.39 10.75
C ASN A 110 4.56 9.19 10.71
N TYR A 111 4.03 8.23 11.46
CA TYR A 111 2.60 7.97 11.59
C TYR A 111 1.98 8.78 12.74
N THR A 112 2.10 10.10 12.64
CA THR A 112 1.47 11.07 13.55
C THR A 112 1.38 12.42 12.83
N SER A 113 0.49 12.57 11.85
CA SER A 113 0.19 13.93 11.38
C SER A 113 -0.68 14.62 12.43
N ALA A 114 -0.05 15.39 13.34
CA ALA A 114 -0.76 16.28 14.26
C ALA A 114 -1.56 17.37 13.52
N ASP A 115 -1.27 17.58 12.24
CA ASP A 115 -1.95 18.55 11.38
C ASP A 115 -2.98 17.85 10.46
N PRO A 116 -4.30 18.06 10.67
CA PRO A 116 -5.35 17.46 9.83
C PRO A 116 -5.38 18.03 8.40
N LEU A 117 -4.67 19.13 8.13
CA LEU A 117 -4.59 19.77 6.82
C LEU A 117 -3.47 19.22 5.95
N LEU A 118 -2.53 18.50 6.56
CA LEU A 118 -1.38 17.93 5.88
C LEU A 118 -1.70 16.52 5.38
N GLU A 119 -1.50 16.30 4.08
CA GLU A 119 -1.71 15.02 3.44
C GLU A 119 -0.42 14.57 2.77
N THR A 120 0.01 13.34 3.03
CA THR A 120 1.14 12.72 2.34
C THR A 120 0.63 11.87 1.20
N TRP A 121 1.21 12.10 0.02
CA TRP A 121 0.83 11.41 -1.22
C TRP A 121 2.06 10.71 -1.77
N VAL A 122 2.00 9.38 -1.81
CA VAL A 122 3.10 8.53 -2.30
C VAL A 122 2.74 8.01 -3.68
N LYS A 123 3.73 7.99 -4.57
CA LYS A 123 3.54 7.60 -5.96
C LYS A 123 3.28 6.10 -6.08
N ILE A 124 2.04 5.75 -6.37
CA ILE A 124 1.63 4.39 -6.71
C ILE A 124 2.04 3.95 -8.09
N LEU A 125 2.44 2.70 -8.11
CA LEU A 125 2.46 1.82 -9.24
C LEU A 125 1.63 0.58 -8.90
N GLY A 126 0.31 0.70 -8.68
CA GLY A 126 -0.45 -0.36 -8.00
C GLY A 126 -1.83 -0.67 -8.54
N ARG A 127 -2.30 -1.86 -8.16
CA ARG A 127 -3.57 -2.48 -8.57
C ARG A 127 -4.22 -3.14 -7.36
N LEU A 128 -5.53 -2.99 -7.21
CA LEU A 128 -6.32 -3.78 -6.24
C LEU A 128 -6.32 -5.26 -6.65
N VAL A 129 -5.86 -6.14 -5.75
CA VAL A 129 -5.81 -7.59 -5.96
C VAL A 129 -6.65 -8.29 -4.88
N ILE A 130 -7.95 -8.40 -5.12
CA ILE A 130 -8.81 -9.22 -4.26
C ILE A 130 -8.62 -10.67 -4.68
N SER A 131 -7.94 -11.45 -3.84
CA SER A 131 -7.73 -12.88 -4.06
C SER A 131 -8.12 -13.67 -2.81
N ASN A 132 -8.85 -14.77 -3.05
CA ASN A 132 -9.15 -15.79 -2.04
C ASN A 132 -8.20 -17.00 -2.19
N SER A 133 -7.16 -16.86 -3.03
CA SER A 133 -6.12 -17.87 -3.16
C SER A 133 -5.25 -17.85 -1.90
N PRO A 134 -4.87 -19.00 -1.35
CA PRO A 134 -3.92 -19.04 -0.25
C PRO A 134 -2.55 -18.49 -0.67
N VAL A 135 -2.22 -18.48 -1.96
CA VAL A 135 -0.99 -17.88 -2.50
C VAL A 135 -1.35 -16.78 -3.49
N ILE A 136 -0.79 -15.59 -3.28
CA ILE A 136 -0.91 -14.43 -4.17
C ILE A 136 0.51 -14.04 -4.57
N GLN A 137 0.76 -13.90 -5.86
CA GLN A 137 2.05 -13.49 -6.40
C GLN A 137 1.79 -12.34 -7.37
N GLU A 138 2.32 -11.16 -7.06
CA GLU A 138 2.02 -9.94 -7.81
C GLU A 138 3.31 -9.21 -8.21
N PRO A 139 3.46 -8.83 -9.49
CA PRO A 139 4.60 -8.05 -9.93
C PRO A 139 4.55 -6.63 -9.35
N ILE A 140 5.70 -6.15 -8.88
CA ILE A 140 5.92 -4.77 -8.45
C ILE A 140 6.25 -3.92 -9.69
N PRO A 141 5.36 -3.03 -10.14
CA PRO A 141 5.64 -2.28 -11.35
C PRO A 141 6.77 -1.28 -11.09
N SER A 142 7.76 -1.26 -11.98
CA SER A 142 8.98 -0.42 -11.90
C SER A 142 9.83 -0.59 -10.63
N THR A 143 9.73 -1.74 -9.97
CA THR A 143 10.50 -2.20 -8.80
C THR A 143 10.42 -1.33 -7.54
N LEU A 144 10.70 -1.94 -6.38
CA LEU A 144 10.84 -1.22 -5.11
C LEU A 144 12.23 -0.56 -5.04
N SER A 145 12.28 0.73 -5.33
CA SER A 145 13.49 1.55 -5.33
C SER A 145 13.59 2.47 -4.12
N ILE A 146 14.72 3.18 -3.98
CA ILE A 146 14.95 4.15 -2.89
C ILE A 146 13.82 5.19 -2.89
N GLY A 147 13.33 5.55 -1.70
CA GLY A 147 12.30 6.56 -1.48
C GLY A 147 10.90 6.13 -1.90
N ARG A 148 10.70 4.87 -2.31
CA ARG A 148 9.39 4.29 -2.55
C ARG A 148 8.93 3.44 -1.39
N VAL A 149 7.62 3.45 -1.16
CA VAL A 149 6.97 2.69 -0.10
C VAL A 149 6.07 1.66 -0.75
N LEU A 150 6.33 0.39 -0.48
CA LEU A 150 5.33 -0.64 -0.69
C LEU A 150 4.39 -0.62 0.51
N PHE A 151 3.10 -0.44 0.29
CA PHE A 151 2.09 -0.45 1.33
C PHE A 151 1.04 -1.51 1.00
N PHE A 152 0.77 -2.43 1.93
CA PHE A 152 -0.36 -3.32 1.77
C PHE A 152 -1.18 -3.42 3.03
N GLN A 153 -2.49 -3.56 2.80
CA GLN A 153 -3.46 -3.87 3.84
C GLN A 153 -3.92 -5.30 3.61
N ALA A 154 -4.11 -6.06 4.67
CA ALA A 154 -4.64 -7.40 4.59
C ALA A 154 -5.48 -7.71 5.82
N ARG A 155 -6.24 -8.80 5.75
CA ARG A 155 -6.96 -9.38 6.87
C ARG A 155 -6.33 -10.72 7.25
N VAL A 156 -6.07 -10.92 8.53
CA VAL A 156 -5.71 -12.24 9.07
C VAL A 156 -6.92 -13.17 8.95
N PRO A 157 -6.80 -14.38 8.38
CA PRO A 157 -7.95 -15.26 8.21
C PRO A 157 -8.63 -15.64 9.54
N ASP A 158 -9.91 -16.00 9.45
CA ASP A 158 -10.71 -16.55 10.56
C ASP A 158 -11.49 -17.79 10.06
N PRO A 159 -11.08 -19.02 10.45
CA PRO A 159 -10.08 -19.34 11.48
C PRO A 159 -8.64 -19.06 11.05
N VAL A 160 -7.76 -18.79 12.02
CA VAL A 160 -6.34 -18.53 11.74
C VAL A 160 -5.65 -19.76 11.14
N PRO A 161 -4.78 -19.57 10.13
CA PRO A 161 -3.96 -20.64 9.57
C PRO A 161 -2.73 -20.91 10.46
N ASP A 162 -1.95 -21.96 10.18
CA ASP A 162 -0.67 -22.20 10.87
C ASP A 162 0.29 -21.01 10.78
N ARG A 163 0.32 -20.35 9.60
CA ARG A 163 1.15 -19.18 9.34
C ARG A 163 0.62 -18.32 8.21
N CYS A 164 0.93 -17.03 8.28
CA CYS A 164 0.83 -16.08 7.18
C CYS A 164 2.25 -15.67 6.74
N ILE A 165 2.47 -15.49 5.44
CA ILE A 165 3.77 -15.06 4.90
C ILE A 165 3.57 -13.88 3.96
N PHE A 166 4.45 -12.91 4.05
CA PHE A 166 4.68 -11.89 3.04
C PHE A 166 6.14 -11.98 2.61
N SER A 167 6.43 -11.95 1.32
CA SER A 167 7.81 -11.81 0.84
C SER A 167 7.98 -10.85 -0.34
N LEU A 168 9.16 -10.25 -0.36
CA LEU A 168 9.68 -9.40 -1.42
C LEU A 168 10.83 -10.14 -2.09
N ASP A 169 10.56 -10.52 -3.32
CA ASP A 169 11.41 -11.40 -4.09
C ASP A 169 12.21 -10.55 -5.09
N VAL A 170 13.49 -10.88 -5.21
CA VAL A 170 14.46 -10.13 -6.02
C VAL A 170 14.53 -10.69 -7.42
N ASP A 171 14.51 -12.02 -7.55
CA ASP A 171 14.66 -12.73 -8.80
C ASP A 171 13.99 -14.10 -8.75
N GLU A 172 13.94 -14.77 -9.91
CA GLU A 172 13.37 -16.11 -10.07
C GLU A 172 14.26 -17.22 -9.43
N ILE A 173 15.43 -16.87 -8.89
CA ILE A 173 16.41 -17.80 -8.29
C ILE A 173 16.24 -17.87 -6.76
N LEU A 174 15.05 -17.51 -6.26
CA LEU A 174 14.64 -17.59 -4.86
C LEU A 174 15.45 -16.66 -3.93
N ASN A 175 16.04 -15.57 -4.44
CA ASN A 175 16.55 -14.52 -3.58
C ASN A 175 15.39 -13.71 -3.02
N ILE A 176 15.29 -13.67 -1.69
CA ILE A 176 14.23 -13.01 -0.95
C ILE A 176 14.84 -11.88 -0.13
N ALA A 177 14.56 -10.64 -0.55
CA ALA A 177 15.03 -9.45 0.15
C ALA A 177 14.35 -9.31 1.51
N VAL A 178 13.04 -9.56 1.59
CA VAL A 178 12.33 -9.50 2.86
C VAL A 178 11.32 -10.63 2.89
N ARG A 179 11.28 -11.41 3.95
CA ARG A 179 10.18 -12.30 4.26
C ARG A 179 9.72 -12.07 5.68
N MET A 180 8.46 -11.67 5.85
CA MET A 180 7.81 -11.67 7.14
C MET A 180 7.01 -12.96 7.28
N GLU A 181 7.25 -13.71 8.35
CA GLU A 181 6.46 -14.90 8.68
C GLU A 181 5.80 -14.71 10.05
N ILE A 182 4.47 -14.80 10.05
CA ILE A 182 3.63 -14.78 11.26
C ILE A 182 3.18 -16.21 11.51
N ARG A 183 3.60 -16.81 12.63
CA ARG A 183 3.25 -18.19 12.97
C ARG A 183 2.23 -18.20 14.11
N PHE A 184 1.02 -18.70 13.83
CA PHE A 184 -0.06 -18.86 14.81
C PHE A 184 -0.04 -20.25 15.45
N THR A 185 0.36 -21.28 14.71
CA THR A 185 0.50 -22.65 15.24
C THR A 185 1.58 -23.41 14.49
N PHE A 186 2.54 -24.00 15.21
CA PHE A 186 3.46 -25.00 14.65
C PHE A 186 3.90 -26.00 15.72
N GLY A 187 3.10 -27.04 15.93
CA GLY A 187 3.30 -27.99 17.02
C GLY A 187 3.22 -27.31 18.38
N SER A 188 4.21 -27.54 19.25
CA SER A 188 4.32 -26.93 20.59
C SER A 188 4.98 -25.55 20.60
N LYS A 189 5.34 -24.98 19.45
CA LYS A 189 6.09 -23.72 19.40
C LYS A 189 5.17 -22.52 19.66
N PRO A 190 5.65 -21.50 20.39
CA PRO A 190 4.87 -20.31 20.68
C PRO A 190 4.59 -19.51 19.41
N LEU A 191 3.54 -18.68 19.50
CA LEU A 191 3.24 -17.60 18.58
C LEU A 191 4.50 -16.76 18.36
N ARG A 192 4.82 -16.45 17.10
CA ARG A 192 6.00 -15.65 16.79
C ARG A 192 5.91 -14.95 15.46
N VAL A 193 6.60 -13.81 15.41
CA VAL A 193 6.86 -13.04 14.20
C VAL A 193 8.35 -13.16 13.89
N GLY A 194 8.68 -13.44 12.64
CA GLY A 194 10.06 -13.45 12.16
C GLY A 194 10.21 -12.66 10.88
N ILE A 195 11.35 -11.99 10.74
CA ILE A 195 11.79 -11.38 9.50
C ILE A 195 13.01 -12.15 9.02
N PHE A 196 13.00 -12.52 7.74
CA PHE A 196 14.01 -13.35 7.12
C PHE A 196 14.51 -12.69 5.84
N THR A 197 15.75 -12.98 5.50
CA THR A 197 16.29 -12.74 4.18
C THR A 197 16.90 -14.04 3.67
N HIS A 198 16.82 -14.24 2.36
CA HIS A 198 17.49 -15.35 1.70
C HIS A 198 18.27 -14.80 0.52
N MET A 199 19.58 -14.76 0.63
CA MET A 199 20.43 -14.23 -0.44
C MET A 199 21.55 -15.21 -0.71
N ASN A 200 21.81 -15.50 -1.99
CA ASN A 200 22.91 -16.39 -2.40
C ASN A 200 22.89 -17.73 -1.65
N SER A 201 21.70 -18.33 -1.52
CA SER A 201 21.47 -19.61 -0.83
C SER A 201 21.71 -19.59 0.69
N ALA A 202 21.80 -18.43 1.31
CA ALA A 202 21.96 -18.28 2.77
C ALA A 202 20.76 -17.57 3.39
N TRP A 203 20.23 -18.16 4.45
CA TRP A 203 19.19 -17.54 5.27
C TRP A 203 19.81 -16.69 6.37
N THR A 204 19.22 -15.53 6.61
CA THR A 204 19.38 -14.81 7.87
C THR A 204 18.01 -14.56 8.48
N ASP A 205 17.94 -14.57 9.80
CA ASP A 205 16.69 -14.49 10.55
C ASP A 205 16.78 -13.51 11.71
N HIS A 206 15.65 -12.84 11.95
CA HIS A 206 15.39 -12.05 13.14
C HIS A 206 14.03 -12.47 13.70
N TYR A 207 14.03 -13.01 14.90
CA TYR A 207 12.80 -13.32 15.63
C TYR A 207 12.50 -12.22 16.64
N PHE A 208 11.24 -11.81 16.68
CA PHE A 208 10.77 -10.94 17.75
C PHE A 208 10.53 -11.74 19.04
N PRO A 209 10.61 -11.07 20.20
CA PRO A 209 10.24 -11.68 21.48
C PRO A 209 8.81 -12.22 21.45
N PRO A 210 8.48 -13.31 22.17
CA PRO A 210 7.14 -13.89 22.19
C PRO A 210 6.03 -12.90 22.62
N GLU A 211 6.38 -11.89 23.41
CA GLU A 211 5.48 -10.83 23.85
C GLU A 211 5.05 -9.90 22.70
N PHE A 212 5.83 -9.87 21.62
CA PHE A 212 5.51 -9.16 20.39
C PHE A 212 4.72 -10.09 19.44
N PHE A 213 3.41 -10.18 19.68
CA PHE A 213 2.50 -10.88 18.77
C PHE A 213 1.19 -10.09 18.60
N PRO A 214 1.17 -9.05 17.74
CA PRO A 214 0.03 -8.15 17.59
C PRO A 214 -1.04 -8.66 16.62
N PHE A 215 -1.21 -9.98 16.47
CA PHE A 215 -2.08 -10.59 15.47
C PHE A 215 -3.19 -11.43 16.10
N SER A 216 -4.39 -11.36 15.52
CA SER A 216 -5.59 -12.08 15.94
C SER A 216 -6.48 -12.42 14.74
N ALA A 217 -7.34 -13.43 14.88
CA ALA A 217 -8.26 -13.87 13.83
C ALA A 217 -9.12 -12.69 13.33
N GLY A 218 -9.24 -12.53 12.01
CA GLY A 218 -10.05 -11.50 11.39
C GLY A 218 -9.51 -10.07 11.50
N GLN A 219 -8.37 -9.86 12.14
CA GLN A 219 -7.77 -8.54 12.34
C GLN A 219 -7.25 -7.97 11.01
N LYS A 220 -7.51 -6.69 10.78
CA LYS A 220 -6.88 -5.93 9.70
C LYS A 220 -5.47 -5.51 10.08
N VAL A 221 -4.55 -5.65 9.14
CA VAL A 221 -3.14 -5.34 9.33
C VAL A 221 -2.66 -4.46 8.19
N ASP A 222 -1.88 -3.45 8.54
CA ASP A 222 -1.21 -2.57 7.59
C ASP A 222 0.28 -2.82 7.67
N ILE A 223 0.93 -3.12 6.55
CA ILE A 223 2.37 -3.32 6.47
C ILE A 223 2.93 -2.37 5.42
N ALA A 224 3.97 -1.62 5.81
CA ALA A 224 4.69 -0.74 4.91
C ALA A 224 6.16 -1.14 4.85
N VAL A 225 6.75 -1.09 3.65
CA VAL A 225 8.17 -1.32 3.41
C VAL A 225 8.72 -0.14 2.62
N LEU A 226 9.52 0.70 3.26
CA LEU A 226 10.22 1.82 2.64
C LEU A 226 11.59 1.37 2.13
N GLY A 227 11.83 1.54 0.83
CA GLY A 227 13.15 1.37 0.24
C GLY A 227 14.07 2.53 0.64
N ARG A 228 15.20 2.22 1.29
CA ARG A 228 16.24 3.18 1.69
C ARG A 228 17.55 2.84 1.01
N SER A 229 18.51 3.76 1.06
CA SER A 229 19.80 3.58 0.39
C SER A 229 20.63 2.43 0.98
N GLU A 230 20.40 2.09 2.24
CA GLU A 230 21.07 1.03 2.99
C GLU A 230 20.23 -0.24 3.23
N GLY A 231 19.00 -0.31 2.70
CA GLY A 231 18.11 -1.46 2.91
C GLY A 231 16.62 -1.12 2.96
N PHE A 232 15.85 -1.89 3.73
CA PHE A 232 14.39 -1.76 3.83
C PHE A 232 13.94 -1.48 5.25
N GLN A 233 13.15 -0.42 5.41
CA GLN A 233 12.55 -0.07 6.69
C GLN A 233 11.10 -0.54 6.72
N MET A 234 10.77 -1.41 7.67
CA MET A 234 9.46 -2.04 7.80
C MET A 234 8.63 -1.37 8.90
N TYR A 235 7.33 -1.27 8.66
CA TYR A 235 6.34 -0.79 9.61
C TYR A 235 5.17 -1.76 9.68
N LEU A 236 4.58 -1.88 10.86
CA LEU A 236 3.38 -2.67 11.12
C LEU A 236 2.37 -1.80 11.85
N ASN A 237 1.19 -1.63 11.28
CA ASN A 237 0.11 -0.79 11.79
C ASN A 237 0.58 0.65 12.13
N GLY A 238 1.47 1.19 11.31
CA GLY A 238 2.05 2.53 11.48
C GLY A 238 3.23 2.62 12.46
N GLU A 239 3.56 1.55 13.18
CA GLU A 239 4.70 1.55 14.08
C GLU A 239 5.95 0.99 13.39
N TYR A 240 7.12 1.57 13.68
CA TYR A 240 8.38 1.03 13.20
C TYR A 240 8.57 -0.39 13.73
N LEU A 241 8.82 -1.32 12.81
CA LEU A 241 8.98 -2.73 13.13
C LEU A 241 10.45 -3.13 13.14
N HIS A 242 11.15 -2.94 12.02
CA HIS A 242 12.51 -3.43 11.82
C HIS A 242 13.20 -2.78 10.62
N PHE A 243 14.52 -2.86 10.59
CA PHE A 243 15.32 -2.46 9.44
C PHE A 243 16.12 -3.65 8.90
N VAL A 244 15.92 -3.98 7.64
CA VAL A 244 16.65 -5.05 6.96
C VAL A 244 17.78 -4.43 6.12
N TRP A 245 19.02 -4.69 6.52
CA TRP A 245 20.22 -4.12 5.89
C TRP A 245 20.57 -4.83 4.58
N PHE A 246 20.84 -4.06 3.52
CA PHE A 246 21.31 -4.59 2.24
C PHE A 246 22.33 -3.69 1.56
N THR A 247 23.15 -4.29 0.71
CA THR A 247 23.98 -3.53 -0.23
C THR A 247 23.11 -2.89 -1.32
N ARG A 248 23.40 -1.64 -1.71
CA ARG A 248 22.69 -0.86 -2.74
C ARG A 248 22.35 -1.60 -4.03
N ALA A 249 23.12 -2.64 -4.38
CA ALA A 249 22.94 -3.43 -5.60
C ALA A 249 21.50 -3.97 -5.80
N TRP A 250 20.76 -4.22 -4.72
CA TRP A 250 19.46 -4.91 -4.78
C TRP A 250 18.25 -3.97 -4.70
N VAL A 251 18.45 -2.73 -4.24
CA VAL A 251 17.37 -1.74 -4.19
C VAL A 251 17.04 -1.33 -5.63
N GLY A 252 15.81 -1.57 -6.07
CA GLY A 252 15.40 -1.43 -7.46
C GLY A 252 15.45 -2.72 -8.29
N GLN A 253 15.81 -3.87 -7.71
CA GLN A 253 15.65 -5.18 -8.35
C GLN A 253 14.40 -5.93 -7.88
N ILE A 254 13.88 -5.60 -6.68
CA ILE A 254 12.66 -6.22 -6.15
C ILE A 254 11.49 -5.90 -7.07
N ASN A 255 11.02 -6.92 -7.77
CA ASN A 255 10.01 -6.81 -8.81
C ASN A 255 8.81 -7.73 -8.55
N LEU A 256 8.81 -8.45 -7.43
CA LEU A 256 7.77 -9.39 -7.09
C LEU A 256 7.43 -9.34 -5.59
N VAL A 257 6.14 -9.45 -5.28
CA VAL A 257 5.64 -9.61 -3.92
C VAL A 257 4.75 -10.84 -3.83
N ASP A 258 4.98 -11.65 -2.80
CA ASP A 258 4.23 -12.86 -2.52
C ASP A 258 3.50 -12.75 -1.18
N PHE A 259 2.29 -13.28 -1.14
CA PHE A 259 1.50 -13.46 0.07
C PHE A 259 1.06 -14.91 0.21
N LEU A 260 1.13 -15.43 1.43
CA LEU A 260 0.58 -16.72 1.82
C LEU A 260 -0.40 -16.52 2.97
N ASN A 261 -1.61 -17.07 2.81
CA ASN A 261 -2.68 -17.13 3.81
C ASN A 261 -3.10 -15.76 4.39
N PHE A 262 -3.14 -14.72 3.57
CA PHE A 262 -3.81 -13.47 3.88
C PHE A 262 -5.14 -13.38 3.12
N GLU A 263 -6.14 -12.73 3.71
CA GLU A 263 -7.41 -12.41 3.06
C GLU A 263 -7.47 -10.91 2.72
N GLU A 264 -8.35 -10.53 1.77
CA GLU A 264 -8.65 -9.13 1.44
C GLU A 264 -7.40 -8.26 1.19
N VAL A 265 -6.39 -8.80 0.50
CA VAL A 265 -5.13 -8.09 0.25
C VAL A 265 -5.37 -6.87 -0.64
N LEU A 266 -5.05 -5.68 -0.15
CA LEU A 266 -5.00 -4.44 -0.91
C LEU A 266 -3.54 -4.04 -1.05
N LEU A 267 -3.02 -4.15 -2.27
CA LEU A 267 -1.64 -3.81 -2.59
C LEU A 267 -1.55 -2.40 -3.20
N THR A 268 -0.73 -1.56 -2.58
CA THR A 268 -0.44 -0.19 -2.98
C THR A 268 1.08 -0.03 -3.09
N PHE A 269 1.55 0.58 -4.16
CA PHE A 269 2.97 0.82 -4.39
C PHE A 269 3.31 2.30 -4.27
#